data_AF-A0A0V1Q491-F1
#
_entry.id   AF-A0A0V1Q491-F1
#
_cell.length_a   1.000
_cell.length_b   1.000
_cell.length_c   1.000
_cell.angle_alpha   90.00
_cell.angle_beta   90.00
_cell.angle_gamma   90.00
#
_symmetry.space_group_name_H-M   'P 1'
#
loop_
_entity.id
_entity.type
_entity.pdbx_description
1 polymer ?
#
loop_
_entity_poly.entity_id
_entity_poly.type
_entity_poly.pdbx_seq_one_letter_code
_entity_poly.pdbx_strand_id
1 'polypeptide(L)'
;MAKPEKKTFEDVELPSNPNLPAWMLTPKEEKLIFERWRKKAFLRCDELIKKYIECTNSYSALEAMTKCQAANNIAQGCVAKYQKVEYLDIERDILIKEKAEKRKLYRESLKATQNEA
;
A
#
# COMPACT_ATOMS: atom_id res chain seq x y z
N MET A 1 26.15 9.40 8.92
CA MET A 1 25.50 8.20 9.50
C MET A 1 24.21 7.95 8.73
N ALA A 2 24.16 6.92 7.88
CA ALA A 2 22.93 6.55 7.17
C ALA A 2 21.93 5.99 8.20
N LYS A 3 20.71 6.54 8.29
CA LYS A 3 19.63 5.95 9.09
C LYS A 3 19.31 4.56 8.51
N PRO A 4 19.09 3.53 9.33
CA PRO A 4 18.64 2.23 8.82
C PRO A 4 17.32 2.43 8.05
N GLU A 5 17.26 1.92 6.82
CA GLU A 5 16.02 1.92 6.03
C GLU A 5 14.93 1.23 6.84
N LYS A 6 13.85 1.96 7.10
CA LYS A 6 12.67 1.40 7.76
C LYS A 6 12.04 0.42 6.79
N LYS A 7 12.08 -0.88 7.13
CA LYS A 7 11.37 -1.93 6.38
C LYS A 7 9.90 -1.53 6.22
N THR A 8 9.39 -1.57 5.00
CA THR A 8 7.97 -1.31 4.73
C THR A 8 7.14 -2.53 5.12
N PHE A 9 5.82 -2.37 5.30
CA PHE A 9 4.96 -3.52 5.59
C PHE A 9 4.91 -4.55 4.45
N GLU A 10 5.35 -4.17 3.24
CA GLU A 10 5.53 -5.09 2.10
C GLU A 10 6.76 -6.01 2.31
N ASP A 11 7.79 -5.52 3.01
CA ASP A 11 9.06 -6.23 3.26
C ASP A 11 9.03 -7.13 4.49
N VAL A 12 7.94 -7.05 5.26
CA VAL A 12 7.72 -7.87 6.46
C VAL A 12 6.67 -8.91 6.12
N GLU A 13 7.06 -10.18 6.09
CA GLU A 13 6.08 -11.26 6.01
C GLU A 13 5.14 -11.17 7.20
N LEU A 14 3.92 -10.73 6.95
CA LEU A 14 2.89 -10.68 7.97
C LEU A 14 2.57 -12.11 8.36
N PRO A 15 2.59 -12.46 9.67
CA PRO A 15 2.25 -13.79 10.13
C PRO A 15 0.77 -14.04 9.87
N SER A 16 0.45 -14.59 8.70
CA SER A 16 -0.88 -15.07 8.37
C SER A 16 -1.08 -16.39 9.12
N ASN A 17 -1.89 -16.36 10.18
CA ASN A 17 -2.19 -17.56 10.95
C ASN A 17 -2.78 -18.65 10.02
N PRO A 18 -2.14 -19.82 9.88
CA PRO A 18 -2.59 -20.91 8.99
C PRO A 18 -3.93 -21.54 9.41
N ASN A 19 -4.45 -21.20 10.59
CA ASN A 19 -5.76 -21.66 11.07
C ASN A 19 -6.91 -20.68 10.78
N LEU A 20 -6.64 -19.44 10.35
CA LEU A 20 -7.69 -18.45 10.06
C LEU A 20 -8.06 -18.40 8.57
N PRO A 21 -9.35 -18.39 8.17
CA PRO A 21 -9.72 -18.34 6.76
C PRO A 21 -9.00 -17.21 5.98
N ALA A 22 -8.68 -17.45 4.70
CA ALA A 22 -7.93 -16.49 3.88
C ALA A 22 -8.63 -15.12 3.75
N TRP A 23 -9.97 -15.11 3.78
CA TRP A 23 -10.81 -13.92 3.73
C TRP A 23 -10.80 -13.10 5.04
N MET A 24 -10.26 -13.65 6.12
CA MET A 24 -10.13 -12.93 7.39
C MET A 24 -8.85 -12.09 7.38
N LEU A 25 -9.02 -10.78 7.43
CA LEU A 25 -7.93 -9.80 7.45
C LEU A 25 -7.68 -9.32 8.88
N THR A 26 -6.43 -9.38 9.31
CA THR A 26 -5.97 -8.84 10.60
C THR A 26 -5.77 -7.33 10.52
N PRO A 27 -5.75 -6.60 11.65
CA PRO A 27 -5.49 -5.16 11.64
C PRO A 27 -4.16 -4.75 10.98
N LYS A 28 -3.13 -5.62 11.05
CA LYS A 28 -1.84 -5.37 10.37
C LYS A 28 -1.95 -5.53 8.86
N GLU A 29 -2.75 -6.48 8.39
CA GLU A 29 -3.01 -6.71 6.98
C GLU A 29 -3.88 -5.59 6.38
N GLU A 30 -4.91 -5.14 7.10
CA GLU A 30 -5.71 -3.96 6.71
C GLU A 30 -4.84 -2.71 6.59
N LYS A 31 -3.87 -2.53 7.48
CA LYS A 31 -2.90 -1.43 7.37
C LYS A 31 -2.04 -1.55 6.11
N LEU A 32 -1.56 -2.74 5.78
CA LEU A 32 -0.81 -2.99 4.55
C LEU A 32 -1.66 -2.69 3.30
N ILE A 33 -2.93 -3.12 3.30
CA ILE A 33 -3.88 -2.84 2.22
C ILE A 33 -4.06 -1.33 2.05
N PHE A 34 -4.23 -0.59 3.15
CA PHE A 34 -4.36 0.85 3.12
C PHE A 34 -3.11 1.54 2.56
N GLU A 35 -1.92 1.07 2.93
CA GLU A 35 -0.65 1.59 2.41
C GLU A 35 -0.49 1.31 0.90
N ARG A 36 -0.78 0.09 0.44
CA ARG A 36 -0.77 -0.29 -0.98
C ARG A 36 -1.74 0.55 -1.80
N TRP A 37 -2.98 0.67 -1.31
CA TRP A 37 -4.02 1.49 -1.92
C TRP A 37 -3.59 2.95 -2.05
N ARG A 38 -3.08 3.53 -0.96
CA ARG A 38 -2.59 4.91 -0.95
C ARG A 38 -1.43 5.08 -1.93
N LYS A 39 -0.44 4.19 -1.93
CA LYS A 39 0.70 4.24 -2.85
C LYS A 39 0.24 4.19 -4.31
N LYS A 40 -0.69 3.30 -4.65
CA LYS A 40 -1.29 3.20 -6.00
C LYS A 40 -2.10 4.44 -6.39
N ALA A 41 -2.87 5.02 -5.47
CA ALA A 41 -3.60 6.26 -5.72
C ALA A 41 -2.64 7.44 -5.99
N PHE A 42 -1.56 7.56 -5.22
CA PHE A 42 -0.53 8.58 -5.41
C PHE A 42 0.23 8.40 -6.73
N LEU A 43 0.59 7.15 -7.09
CA LEU A 43 1.28 6.84 -8.35
C LEU A 43 0.47 7.28 -9.59
N ARG A 44 -0.87 7.22 -9.54
CA ARG A 44 -1.72 7.70 -10.65
C ARG A 44 -1.71 9.22 -10.82
N CYS A 45 -1.32 9.95 -9.78
CA CYS A 45 -1.29 11.41 -9.75
C CYS A 45 0.13 11.97 -9.63
N ASP A 46 1.15 11.12 -9.86
CA ASP A 46 2.56 11.42 -9.63
C ASP A 46 3.01 12.71 -10.32
N GLU A 47 2.61 12.90 -11.58
CA GLU A 47 2.93 14.10 -12.36
C GLU A 47 2.36 15.40 -11.76
N LEU A 48 1.15 15.36 -11.20
CA LEU A 48 0.55 16.53 -10.54
C LEU A 48 1.23 16.81 -9.20
N ILE A 49 1.61 15.76 -8.48
CA ILE A 49 2.33 15.84 -7.22
C ILE A 49 3.74 16.40 -7.45
N LYS A 50 4.45 15.97 -8.51
CA LYS A 50 5.75 16.53 -8.91
C LYS A 50 5.67 18.03 -9.17
N LYS A 51 4.68 18.49 -9.94
CA LYS A 51 4.46 19.93 -10.19
C LYS A 51 4.21 20.71 -8.91
N TYR A 52 3.46 20.13 -7.96
CA TYR A 52 3.29 20.74 -6.65
C TYR A 52 4.62 20.80 -5.89
N ILE A 53 5.40 19.72 -5.87
CA ILE A 53 6.72 19.66 -5.21
C ILE A 53 7.68 20.69 -5.81
N GLU A 54 7.77 20.78 -7.13
CA GLU A 54 8.59 21.76 -7.86
C GLU A 54 8.21 23.19 -7.46
N CYS A 55 6.91 23.49 -7.37
CA CYS A 55 6.45 24.77 -6.87
C CYS A 55 6.89 25.00 -5.42
N THR A 56 6.67 24.03 -4.51
CA THR A 56 7.01 24.18 -3.10
C THR A 56 8.51 24.35 -2.85
N ASN A 57 9.35 23.74 -3.68
CA ASN A 57 10.82 23.87 -3.60
C ASN A 57 11.31 25.27 -3.97
N SER A 58 10.48 26.08 -4.65
CA SER A 58 10.83 27.43 -5.08
C SER A 58 10.54 28.50 -4.01
N TYR A 59 9.90 28.12 -2.89
CA TYR A 59 9.44 29.05 -1.85
C TYR A 59 9.77 28.55 -0.45
N SER A 60 9.77 29.46 0.53
CA SER A 60 9.78 29.06 1.94
C SER A 60 8.46 28.35 2.30
N ALA A 61 8.46 27.51 3.35
CA ALA A 61 7.30 26.69 3.71
C ALA A 61 6.00 27.50 3.88
N LEU A 62 6.09 28.68 4.50
CA LEU A 62 4.95 29.60 4.71
C LEU A 62 4.44 30.20 3.40
N GLU A 63 5.34 30.55 2.47
CA GLU A 63 4.96 31.10 1.17
C GLU A 63 4.42 30.04 0.22
N ALA A 64 4.96 28.83 0.28
CA ALA A 64 4.51 27.70 -0.54
C ALA A 64 3.04 27.35 -0.28
N MET A 65 2.56 27.49 0.96
CA MET A 65 1.17 27.23 1.32
C MET A 65 0.18 28.08 0.52
N THR A 66 0.51 29.34 0.24
CA THR A 66 -0.36 30.24 -0.53
C THR A 66 -0.03 30.22 -2.02
N LYS A 67 1.26 30.32 -2.38
CA LYS A 67 1.70 30.43 -3.78
C LYS A 67 1.52 29.13 -4.57
N CYS A 68 1.61 27.97 -3.91
CA CYS A 68 1.44 26.66 -4.56
C CYS A 68 0.07 26.02 -4.27
N GLN A 69 -0.87 26.78 -3.70
CA GLN A 69 -2.18 26.26 -3.31
C GLN A 69 -2.97 25.70 -4.50
N ALA A 70 -2.90 26.35 -5.66
CA ALA A 70 -3.57 25.88 -6.87
C ALA A 70 -3.04 24.51 -7.33
N ALA A 71 -1.70 24.35 -7.37
CA ALA A 71 -1.07 23.07 -7.71
C ALA A 71 -1.40 21.98 -6.68
N ASN A 72 -1.42 22.32 -5.39
CA ASN A 72 -1.82 21.41 -4.34
C ASN A 72 -3.27 20.93 -4.52
N ASN A 73 -4.21 21.85 -4.75
CA ASN A 73 -5.62 21.52 -4.92
C ASN A 73 -5.85 20.59 -6.12
N ILE A 74 -5.13 20.80 -7.23
CA ILE A 74 -5.20 19.94 -8.40
C ILE A 74 -4.65 18.53 -8.06
N ALA A 75 -3.50 18.45 -7.41
CA ALA A 75 -2.90 17.17 -7.00
C ALA A 75 -3.82 16.41 -6.03
N GLN A 76 -4.31 17.07 -4.98
CA GLN A 76 -5.25 16.48 -4.02
C GLN A 76 -6.57 16.07 -4.68
N GLY A 77 -7.10 16.89 -5.59
CA GLY A 77 -8.30 16.58 -6.35
C GLY A 77 -8.15 15.34 -7.23
N CYS A 78 -6.96 15.10 -7.78
CA CYS A 78 -6.65 13.85 -8.49
C CYS A 78 -6.64 12.65 -7.53
N VAL A 79 -5.92 12.76 -6.40
CA VAL A 79 -5.80 11.66 -5.44
C VAL A 79 -7.16 11.28 -4.86
N ALA A 80 -8.01 12.25 -4.56
CA ALA A 80 -9.37 12.04 -4.04
C ALA A 80 -10.25 11.19 -4.97
N LYS A 81 -10.01 11.20 -6.29
CA LYS A 81 -10.76 10.36 -7.25
C LYS A 81 -10.44 8.88 -7.12
N TYR A 82 -9.24 8.55 -6.65
CA TYR A 82 -8.75 7.18 -6.50
C TYR A 82 -8.75 6.72 -5.04
N GLN A 83 -8.83 7.65 -4.09
CA GLN A 83 -9.07 7.35 -2.68
C GLN A 83 -10.55 7.04 -2.40
N LYS A 84 -11.10 6.06 -3.11
CA LYS A 84 -12.44 5.55 -2.88
C LYS A 84 -12.44 4.11 -2.35
N VAL A 85 -13.54 3.73 -1.71
CA VAL A 85 -13.71 2.41 -1.08
C VAL A 85 -13.60 1.29 -2.12
N GLU A 86 -14.08 1.51 -3.34
CA GLU A 86 -14.02 0.50 -4.41
C GLU A 86 -12.58 0.12 -4.76
N TYR A 87 -11.65 1.09 -4.71
CA TYR A 87 -10.23 0.81 -4.93
C TYR A 87 -9.55 0.16 -3.72
N LEU A 88 -10.06 0.39 -2.51
CA LEU A 88 -9.59 -0.28 -1.30
C LEU A 88 -9.99 -1.75 -1.31
N ASP A 89 -11.21 -2.05 -1.75
CA ASP A 89 -11.72 -3.43 -1.84
C ASP A 89 -10.95 -4.25 -2.88
N ILE A 90 -10.52 -3.65 -4.00
CA ILE A 90 -9.61 -4.30 -4.96
C ILE A 90 -8.31 -4.75 -4.27
N GLU A 91 -7.72 -3.92 -3.41
CA GLU A 91 -6.50 -4.27 -2.68
C GLU A 91 -6.74 -5.35 -1.62
N ARG A 92 -7.93 -5.37 -0.99
CA ARG A 92 -8.35 -6.47 -0.10
C ARG A 92 -8.40 -7.79 -0.86
N ASP A 93 -9.07 -7.80 -2.01
CA ASP A 93 -9.20 -9.00 -2.85
C ASP A 93 -7.85 -9.52 -3.30
N ILE A 94 -6.92 -8.63 -3.66
CA ILE A 94 -5.54 -8.99 -4.01
C ILE A 94 -4.87 -9.70 -2.83
N LEU A 95 -4.93 -9.12 -1.62
CA LEU A 95 -4.30 -9.74 -0.45
C LEU A 95 -4.95 -11.08 -0.07
N ILE A 96 -6.28 -11.19 -0.18
CA ILE A 96 -7.00 -12.44 0.09
C ILE A 96 -6.57 -13.54 -0.91
N LYS A 97 -6.40 -13.20 -2.19
CA LYS A 97 -5.88 -14.13 -3.21
C LYS A 97 -4.45 -14.57 -2.89
N GLU A 98 -3.56 -13.63 -2.56
CA GLU A 98 -2.18 -13.93 -2.14
C GLU A 98 -2.15 -14.89 -0.93
N LYS A 99 -3.03 -14.67 0.06
CA LYS A 99 -3.17 -15.57 1.23
C LYS A 99 -3.67 -16.96 0.84
N ALA A 100 -4.65 -17.04 -0.06
CA ALA A 100 -5.19 -18.30 -0.53
C ALA A 100 -4.13 -19.15 -1.26
N GLU A 101 -3.32 -18.51 -2.11
CA GLU A 101 -2.20 -19.15 -2.82
C GLU A 101 -1.11 -19.62 -1.86
N LYS A 102 -0.65 -18.76 -0.94
CA LYS A 102 0.34 -19.15 0.08
C LYS A 102 -0.12 -20.35 0.91
N ARG A 103 -1.41 -20.40 1.28
CA ARG A 103 -2.01 -21.54 1.98
C ARG A 103 -2.02 -22.81 1.13
N LYS A 104 -2.30 -22.71 -0.16
CA LYS A 104 -2.27 -23.86 -1.07
C LYS A 104 -0.85 -24.44 -1.14
N LEU A 105 0.14 -23.61 -1.39
CA LEU A 105 1.55 -24.01 -1.44
C LEU A 105 2.03 -24.63 -0.13
N TYR A 106 1.67 -24.05 1.02
CA TYR A 106 2.00 -24.61 2.33
C TYR A 106 1.37 -26.00 2.58
N ARG A 107 0.12 -26.21 2.15
CA ARG A 107 -0.49 -27.54 2.24
C ARG A 107 0.17 -28.56 1.32
N GLU A 108 0.61 -28.14 0.14
CA GLU A 108 1.34 -28.99 -0.80
C GLU A 108 2.72 -29.38 -0.25
N SER A 109 3.44 -28.44 0.36
CA SER A 109 4.74 -28.72 0.98
C SER A 109 4.61 -29.69 2.17
N LEU A 110 3.59 -29.52 3.02
CA LEU A 110 3.34 -30.45 4.13
C LEU A 110 3.04 -31.88 3.64
N LYS A 111 2.28 -32.03 2.55
CA LYS A 111 2.02 -33.34 1.94
C LYS A 111 3.28 -33.97 1.37
N ALA A 112 4.14 -33.19 0.72
CA ALA A 112 5.42 -33.69 0.20
C ALA A 112 6.31 -34.23 1.33
N THR A 113 6.46 -33.47 2.42
CA THR A 113 7.25 -33.91 3.58
C THR A 113 6.66 -35.14 4.29
N GLN A 114 5.33 -35.30 4.29
CA GLN A 114 4.67 -36.50 4.85
C GLN A 114 4.79 -37.74 3.96
N ASN A 115 4.98 -37.58 2.65
CA ASN A 115 5.17 -38.69 1.72
C ASN A 115 6.63 -39.17 1.65
N GLU A 116 7.57 -38.34 2.11
CA GLU A 116 9.01 -38.64 2.18
C GLU A 116 9.44 -39.25 3.52
N ALA A 117 8.54 -39.27 4.52
CA ALA A 117 8.75 -39.84 5.86
C ALA A 117 8.05 -41.21 5.98
#